data_AF-A0A150UMR7-F1
#
_entry.id   AF-A0A150UMR7-F1
#
_cell.length_a   1.000
_cell.length_b   1.000
_cell.length_c   1.000
_cell.angle_alpha   90.00
_cell.angle_beta   90.00
_cell.angle_gamma   90.00
#
_symmetry.space_group_name_H-M   'P 1'
#
loop_
_entity.id
_entity.type
_entity.pdbx_description
1 polymer ?
#
loop_
_entity_poly.entity_id
_entity_poly.type
_entity_poly.pdbx_seq_one_letter_code
_entity_poly.pdbx_strand_id
1 'polypeptide(L)'
;MSTPVRDSYAFCESTVQDAISAYNSKQYKSIRATAGAFNLPESTLRKRMSGRISRSRAHEYRQSLSPAEEKTLLWKWLRKSAIIVSKS
;
A
#
# COMPACT_ATOMS: atom_id res chain seq x y z
N MET A 1 -3.09 -31.14 10.27
CA MET A 1 -2.44 -30.04 9.54
C MET A 1 -3.34 -28.83 9.59
N SER A 2 -3.05 -27.87 10.48
CA SER A 2 -3.90 -26.70 10.68
C SER A 2 -3.45 -25.58 9.74
N THR A 3 -4.12 -25.37 8.63
CA THR A 3 -4.02 -24.10 7.88
C THR A 3 -4.95 -23.11 8.57
N PRO A 4 -4.44 -22.11 9.31
CA PRO A 4 -5.32 -21.16 9.95
C PRO A 4 -5.93 -20.26 8.88
N VAL A 5 -7.25 -20.30 8.88
CA VAL A 5 -8.23 -19.25 8.60
C VAL A 5 -7.66 -17.99 7.91
N ARG A 6 -8.32 -17.62 6.80
CA ARG A 6 -8.11 -16.38 6.02
C ARG A 6 -8.55 -15.13 6.82
N ASP A 7 -8.07 -14.98 8.04
CA ASP A 7 -8.32 -13.80 8.86
C ASP A 7 -7.39 -12.67 8.41
N SER A 8 -7.95 -11.80 7.57
CA SER A 8 -7.98 -10.34 7.78
C SER A 8 -6.79 -9.65 8.45
N TYR A 9 -5.54 -10.02 8.18
CA TYR A 9 -4.43 -9.12 8.47
C TYR A 9 -4.43 -7.99 7.43
N ALA A 10 -5.09 -6.89 7.75
CA ALA A 10 -4.91 -5.63 7.06
C ALA A 10 -3.51 -5.07 7.38
N PHE A 11 -2.47 -5.66 6.80
CA PHE A 11 -1.13 -5.09 6.87
C PHE A 11 -1.08 -3.80 6.06
N CYS A 12 -0.52 -2.76 6.65
CA CYS A 12 -0.24 -1.54 5.92
C CYS A 12 0.80 -1.84 4.83
N GLU A 13 0.63 -1.25 3.65
CA GLU A 13 1.58 -1.39 2.55
C GLU A 13 2.98 -0.90 2.96
N SER A 14 3.05 0.10 3.86
CA SER A 14 4.29 0.61 4.43
C SER A 14 5.09 -0.47 5.14
N THR A 15 4.47 -1.27 6.02
CA THR A 15 5.16 -2.32 6.79
C THR A 15 5.73 -3.40 5.87
N VAL A 16 5.03 -3.70 4.77
CA VAL A 16 5.51 -4.64 3.75
C VAL A 16 6.72 -4.06 3.00
N GLN A 17 6.69 -2.78 2.68
CA GLN A 17 7.78 -2.10 1.99
C GLN A 17 9.03 -1.93 2.87
N ASP A 18 8.84 -1.65 4.16
CA ASP A 18 9.90 -1.58 5.16
C ASP A 18 10.60 -2.94 5.31
N ALA A 19 9.82 -4.02 5.37
CA ALA A 19 10.34 -5.38 5.43
C ALA A 19 11.16 -5.75 4.17
N ILE A 20 10.69 -5.36 2.97
CA ILE A 20 11.46 -5.56 1.72
C ILE A 20 12.77 -4.77 1.76
N SER A 21 12.74 -3.53 2.26
CA SER A 21 13.92 -2.66 2.36
C SER A 21 14.92 -3.21 3.37
N ALA A 22 14.46 -3.75 4.50
CA ALA A 22 15.30 -4.40 5.51
C ALA A 22 15.95 -5.70 5.00
N TYR A 23 15.23 -6.46 4.17
CA TYR A 23 15.82 -7.63 3.50
C TYR A 23 16.88 -7.23 2.48
N ASN A 24 16.60 -6.22 1.64
CA ASN A 24 17.54 -5.75 0.62
C ASN A 24 18.81 -5.13 1.21
N SER A 25 18.69 -4.48 2.37
CA SER A 25 19.83 -3.98 3.15
C SER A 25 20.58 -5.07 3.94
N LYS A 26 20.24 -6.35 3.72
CA LYS A 26 20.85 -7.53 4.35
C LYS A 26 20.80 -7.52 5.89
N GLN A 27 19.86 -6.80 6.49
CA GLN A 27 19.67 -6.80 7.96
C GLN A 27 19.24 -8.17 8.48
N TYR A 28 18.56 -8.95 7.64
CA TYR A 28 18.08 -10.29 7.96
C TYR A 28 18.63 -11.32 6.97
N LYS A 29 19.02 -12.48 7.49
CA LYS A 29 19.65 -13.57 6.70
C LYS A 29 18.69 -14.31 5.77
N SER A 30 17.38 -14.21 5.98
CA SER A 30 16.38 -14.94 5.19
C SER A 30 15.03 -14.24 5.18
N ILE A 31 14.23 -14.53 4.16
CA ILE A 31 12.84 -14.05 4.02
C ILE A 31 12.01 -14.44 5.25
N ARG A 32 12.21 -15.65 5.79
CA ARG A 32 11.50 -16.13 6.98
C ARG A 32 11.89 -15.36 8.24
N ALA A 33 13.15 -14.98 8.39
CA ALA A 33 13.61 -14.15 9.51
C ALA A 33 13.03 -12.73 9.42
N THR A 34 13.02 -12.13 8.23
CA THR A 34 12.36 -10.84 7.99
C THR A 34 10.86 -10.93 8.25
N ALA A 35 10.20 -11.99 7.77
CA ALA A 35 8.77 -12.22 8.00
C ALA A 35 8.44 -12.27 9.50
N GLY A 36 9.23 -13.01 10.28
CA GLY A 36 9.09 -13.07 11.74
C GLY A 36 9.32 -11.72 12.42
N ALA A 37 10.34 -10.97 12.02
CA ALA A 37 10.67 -9.67 12.62
C ALA A 37 9.56 -8.62 12.42
N PHE A 38 8.88 -8.65 11.27
CA PHE A 38 7.80 -7.72 10.93
C PHE A 38 6.40 -8.32 11.17
N ASN A 39 6.30 -9.49 11.78
CA ASN A 39 5.05 -10.26 11.96
C ASN A 39 4.26 -10.49 10.66
N LEU A 40 4.93 -10.53 9.51
CA LEU A 40 4.31 -10.73 8.20
C LEU A 40 4.25 -12.22 7.85
N PRO A 41 3.21 -12.67 7.12
CA PRO A 41 3.24 -13.99 6.52
C PRO A 41 4.37 -14.08 5.50
N GLU A 42 5.18 -15.13 5.57
CA GLU A 42 6.28 -15.39 4.62
C GLU A 42 5.76 -15.40 3.17
N SER A 43 4.58 -15.98 2.96
CA SER A 43 3.94 -16.04 1.63
C SER A 43 3.64 -14.65 1.06
N THR A 44 3.40 -13.65 1.90
CA THR A 44 3.15 -12.26 1.48
C THR A 44 4.44 -11.64 0.98
N LEU A 45 5.53 -11.72 1.75
CA LEU A 45 6.83 -11.20 1.35
C LEU A 45 7.34 -11.89 0.08
N ARG A 46 7.22 -13.22 -0.01
CA ARG A 46 7.64 -13.98 -1.19
C ARG A 46 6.89 -13.55 -2.46
N LYS A 47 5.56 -13.35 -2.37
CA LYS A 47 4.74 -12.84 -3.48
C LYS A 47 5.14 -11.42 -3.88
N ARG A 48 5.50 -10.56 -2.93
CA ARG A 48 5.96 -9.20 -3.23
C ARG A 48 7.33 -9.16 -3.88
N MET A 49 8.27 -9.97 -3.39
CA MET A 49 9.59 -10.12 -4.00
C MET A 49 9.52 -10.70 -5.42
N SER A 50 8.54 -11.55 -5.72
CA SER A 50 8.30 -12.04 -7.08
C SER A 50 7.65 -11.00 -8.01
N GLY A 51 7.51 -9.74 -7.58
CA GLY A 51 6.98 -8.64 -8.40
C GLY A 51 5.47 -8.45 -8.33
N ARG A 52 4.74 -9.11 -7.42
CA ARG A 52 3.29 -8.87 -7.27
C ARG A 52 3.06 -7.48 -6.68
N ILE A 53 2.41 -6.62 -7.45
CA ILE A 53 2.06 -5.26 -7.05
C ILE A 53 0.88 -5.28 -6.05
N SER A 54 0.78 -4.25 -5.22
CA SER A 54 -0.36 -4.10 -4.30
C SER A 54 -1.65 -3.93 -5.08
N ARG A 55 -2.79 -4.26 -4.45
CA ARG A 55 -4.09 -4.03 -5.09
C ARG A 55 -4.30 -2.53 -5.36
N SER A 56 -3.91 -1.66 -4.43
CA SER A 56 -3.98 -0.21 -4.61
C SER A 56 -3.21 0.25 -5.86
N ARG A 57 -1.95 -0.17 -6.00
CA ARG A 57 -1.11 0.21 -7.14
C ARG A 57 -1.52 -0.49 -8.44
N ALA A 58 -2.02 -1.72 -8.38
CA ALA A 58 -2.56 -2.41 -9.56
C ALA A 58 -3.82 -1.73 -10.12
N HIS A 59 -4.55 -0.98 -9.29
CA HIS A 59 -5.71 -0.19 -9.70
C HIS A 59 -5.34 1.24 -10.14
N GLU A 60 -4.16 1.77 -9.84
CA GLU A 60 -3.70 3.08 -10.33
C GLU A 60 -3.77 3.18 -11.86
N TYR A 61 -3.29 2.15 -12.58
CA TYR A 61 -3.39 2.14 -14.05
C TYR A 61 -4.83 2.07 -14.58
N ARG A 62 -5.78 1.58 -13.76
CA ARG A 62 -7.21 1.54 -14.11
C ARG A 62 -7.96 2.79 -13.69
N GLN A 63 -7.35 3.67 -12.89
CA GLN A 63 -7.93 4.97 -12.59
C GLN A 63 -7.81 5.84 -13.83
N SER A 64 -8.94 6.37 -14.31
CA SER A 64 -8.98 7.27 -15.46
C SER A 64 -8.29 8.61 -15.20
N LEU A 65 -8.06 8.93 -13.93
CA LEU A 65 -7.37 10.13 -13.46
C LEU A 65 -6.21 9.70 -12.59
N SER A 66 -5.06 10.30 -12.81
CA SER A 66 -3.92 10.16 -11.92
C SER A 66 -4.19 10.83 -10.57
N PRO A 67 -3.51 10.44 -9.48
CA PRO A 67 -3.64 11.08 -8.17
C PRO A 67 -3.37 12.60 -8.20
N ALA A 68 -2.58 13.08 -9.15
CA ALA A 68 -2.31 14.51 -9.34
C ALA A 68 -3.52 15.24 -9.96
N GLU A 69 -4.19 14.61 -10.92
CA GLU A 69 -5.40 15.16 -11.55
C GLU A 69 -6.58 15.15 -10.56
N GLU A 70 -6.75 14.06 -9.79
CA GLU A 70 -7.75 14.00 -8.71
C GLU A 70 -7.58 15.13 -7.69
N LYS A 71 -6.34 15.38 -7.22
CA LYS A 71 -6.06 16.51 -6.32
C LYS A 71 -6.42 17.86 -6.94
N THR A 72 -6.10 18.06 -8.21
CA THR A 72 -6.40 19.32 -8.91
C THR A 72 -7.91 19.55 -9.01
N LEU A 73 -8.68 18.50 -9.27
CA LEU A 73 -10.14 18.56 -9.31
C LEU A 73 -10.73 18.88 -7.93
N LEU A 74 -10.23 18.26 -6.86
CA LEU A 74 -10.65 18.53 -5.48
C LEU A 74 -10.39 19.99 -5.10
N TRP A 75 -9.19 20.53 -5.39
CA TRP A 75 -8.86 21.94 -5.16
C TRP A 75 -9.78 22.89 -5.91
N LYS A 76 -10.08 22.58 -7.18
CA LYS A 76 -11.01 23.39 -8.00
C LYS A 76 -12.42 23.40 -7.40
N TRP A 77 -12.89 22.27 -6.89
CA TRP A 77 -14.20 22.16 -6.25
C TRP A 77 -14.27 22.87 -4.90
N LEU A 78 -13.26 22.69 -4.04
CA LEU A 78 -13.15 23.40 -2.75
C LEU A 78 -13.10 24.91 -2.96
N ARG A 79 -12.35 25.38 -3.95
CA ARG A 79 -12.30 26.81 -4.28
C ARG A 79 -13.66 27.34 -4.78
N LYS A 80 -14.35 26.59 -5.65
CA LYS A 80 -15.67 26.99 -6.14
C LYS A 80 -16.71 27.05 -5.01
N SER A 81 -16.75 26.06 -4.14
CA SER A 81 -17.66 26.02 -3.00
C SER A 81 -17.39 27.12 -1.99
N ALA A 82 -16.11 27.42 -1.68
CA ALA A 82 -15.74 28.51 -0.80
C ALA A 82 -16.18 29.89 -1.32
N ILE A 83 -16.07 30.14 -2.63
CA ILE A 83 -16.51 31.39 -3.26
C ILE A 83 -18.05 31.54 -3.20
N ILE A 84 -18.79 30.43 -3.27
CA ILE A 84 -20.26 30.46 -3.18
C ILE A 84 -20.70 30.78 -1.75
N VAL A 85 -20.04 30.20 -0.74
CA VAL A 85 -20.33 30.47 0.68
C VAL A 85 -19.94 31.90 1.07
N SER A 86 -18.88 32.48 0.50
CA SER A 86 -18.47 33.86 0.81
C SER A 86 -19.30 34.94 0.09
N LYS A 87 -20.19 34.55 -0.83
CA LYS A 87 -21.05 35.47 -1.61
C LYS A 87 -22.52 35.43 -1.19
N SER A 88 -22.88 34.62 -0.19
CA SER A 88 -24.19 34.63 0.49
C SER A 88 -24.08 35.35 1.82
#